data_AF-A0A1I1KUM2-F1
#
_entry.id   AF-A0A1I1KUM2-F1
#
_cell.length_a   1.000
_cell.length_b   1.000
_cell.length_c   1.000
_cell.angle_alpha   90.00
_cell.angle_beta   90.00
_cell.angle_gamma   90.00
#
_symmetry.space_group_name_H-M   'P 1'
#
loop_
_entity.id
_entity.type
_entity.pdbx_description
1 polymer ?
#
loop_
_entity_poly.entity_id
_entity_poly.type
_entity_poly.pdbx_seq_one_letter_code
_entity_poly.pdbx_strand_id
1 'polypeptide(L)'
;MIKHHLYVLAVPDLERSAAFYRDVLGFSIHDMGDPGWRMYVRDGCRIMADAWHARALAAGAVLVKQLADEPWGMREFGVRTVDGHRIMIGHQLPAA
;
A
#
# COMPACT_ATOMS: atom_id res chain seq x y z
N MET A 1 23.47 -1.83 -12.32
CA MET A 1 22.17 -2.54 -12.31
C MET A 1 21.47 -2.23 -10.99
N ILE A 2 20.29 -1.60 -11.03
CA ILE A 2 19.53 -1.24 -9.83
C ILE A 2 18.90 -2.52 -9.25
N LYS A 3 19.14 -2.81 -7.97
CA LYS A 3 18.65 -4.03 -7.30
C LYS A 3 17.37 -3.80 -6.48
N HIS A 4 17.18 -2.57 -5.99
CA HIS A 4 16.02 -2.18 -5.18
C HIS A 4 15.59 -0.77 -5.60
N HIS A 5 14.29 -0.57 -5.74
CA HIS A 5 13.69 0.73 -5.98
C HIS A 5 12.98 1.19 -4.71
N LEU A 6 13.20 2.45 -4.33
CA LEU A 6 12.54 3.10 -3.21
C LEU A 6 11.67 4.21 -3.80
N TYR A 7 10.42 4.28 -3.36
CA TYR A 7 9.51 5.36 -3.71
C TYR A 7 9.40 6.32 -2.53
N VAL A 8 9.65 7.60 -2.77
CA VAL A 8 9.51 8.65 -1.75
C VAL A 8 8.16 9.31 -1.93
N LEU A 9 7.37 9.35 -0.86
CA LEU A 9 6.10 10.07 -0.79
C LEU A 9 6.27 11.27 0.14
N ALA A 10 6.24 12.46 -0.42
CA ALA A 10 6.17 13.68 0.38
C ALA A 10 4.74 13.82 0.93
N VAL A 11 4.62 13.98 2.24
CA VAL A 11 3.33 14.05 2.93
C VAL A 11 3.28 15.28 3.83
N PRO A 12 2.09 15.90 4.01
CA PRO A 12 1.96 17.10 4.82
C PRO A 12 2.09 16.83 6.33
N ASP A 13 1.78 15.59 6.77
CA ASP A 13 1.85 15.19 8.17
C ASP A 13 2.38 13.75 8.27
N LEU A 14 3.66 13.62 8.62
CA LEU A 14 4.35 12.34 8.67
C LEU A 14 3.77 11.39 9.72
N GLU A 15 3.27 11.90 10.84
CA GLU A 15 2.72 11.06 11.91
C GLU A 15 1.38 10.47 11.48
N ARG A 16 0.51 11.32 10.92
CA ARG A 16 -0.79 10.91 10.38
C ARG A 16 -0.63 9.90 9.24
N SER A 17 0.30 10.14 8.32
CA SER A 17 0.59 9.19 7.24
C SER A 17 1.12 7.86 7.80
N ALA A 18 2.08 7.92 8.72
CA ALA A 18 2.69 6.71 9.27
C ALA A 18 1.67 5.84 10.02
N ALA A 19 0.80 6.45 10.83
CA ALA A 19 -0.30 5.75 11.48
C ALA A 19 -1.23 5.05 10.47
N PHE A 20 -1.59 5.72 9.36
CA PHE A 20 -2.37 5.08 8.31
C PHE A 20 -1.65 3.88 7.68
N TYR A 21 -0.38 4.03 7.31
CA TYR A 21 0.39 2.94 6.70
C TYR A 21 0.54 1.74 7.64
N ARG A 22 0.71 1.97 8.95
CA ARG A 22 0.78 0.92 9.96
C ARG A 22 -0.58 0.30 10.26
N ASP A 23 -1.56 1.11 10.65
CA ASP A 23 -2.79 0.61 11.26
C ASP A 23 -3.78 0.15 10.21
N VAL A 24 -3.91 0.88 9.09
CA VAL A 24 -4.81 0.53 7.99
C VAL A 24 -4.12 -0.45 7.04
N LEU A 25 -2.97 -0.04 6.51
CA LEU A 25 -2.27 -0.78 5.45
C LEU A 25 -1.36 -1.90 5.97
N GLY A 26 -1.08 -1.97 7.27
CA GLY A 26 -0.33 -3.06 7.90
C GLY A 26 1.18 -3.05 7.61
N PHE A 27 1.78 -1.90 7.29
CA PHE A 27 3.23 -1.77 7.11
C PHE A 27 3.96 -1.68 8.44
N SER A 28 5.22 -2.13 8.46
CA SER A 28 6.15 -1.80 9.54
C SER A 28 6.76 -0.42 9.26
N ILE A 29 6.89 0.40 10.31
CA ILE A 29 7.53 1.71 10.23
C ILE A 29 8.96 1.58 10.75
N HIS A 30 9.92 2.08 9.99
CA HIS A 30 11.30 2.25 10.42
C HIS A 30 11.66 3.73 10.41
N ASP A 31 12.10 4.26 11.56
CA ASP A 31 12.68 5.60 11.61
C ASP A 31 14.07 5.59 10.98
N MET A 32 14.37 6.61 10.17
CA MET A 32 15.61 6.69 9.40
C MET A 32 16.71 7.50 10.12
N GLY A 33 16.47 7.93 11.37
CA GLY A 33 17.39 8.77 12.14
C GLY A 33 17.32 10.26 11.80
N ASP A 34 16.92 10.62 10.57
CA ASP A 34 16.69 12.00 10.15
C ASP A 34 15.23 12.44 10.41
N PRO A 35 15.01 13.61 11.06
CA PRO A 35 13.66 14.13 11.26
C PRO A 35 12.92 14.31 9.94
N GLY A 36 11.68 13.83 9.87
CA GLY A 36 10.87 13.90 8.65
C GLY A 36 10.98 12.68 7.74
N TRP A 37 11.85 11.71 8.05
CA TRP A 37 12.05 10.51 7.24
C TRP A 37 11.63 9.23 7.96
N ARG A 38 10.72 8.49 7.33
CA ARG A 38 10.32 7.14 7.72
C ARG A 38 10.27 6.22 6.51
N MET A 39 10.65 4.98 6.73
CA MET A 39 10.54 3.92 5.74
C MET A 39 9.41 2.97 6.12
N TYR A 40 8.52 2.70 5.17
CA TYR A 40 7.44 1.73 5.32
C TYR A 40 7.83 0.43 4.63
N VAL A 41 7.93 -0.66 5.40
CA VAL A 41 8.35 -1.97 4.89
C VAL A 41 7.23 -2.98 5.08
N ARG A 42 6.87 -3.69 4.00
CA ARG A 42 6.00 -4.85 4.04
C ARG A 42 6.29 -5.77 2.85
N ASP A 43 7.01 -6.85 3.13
CA ASP A 43 7.41 -7.88 2.16
C ASP A 43 8.12 -7.35 0.91
N GLY A 44 8.51 -8.25 0.00
CA GLY A 44 9.06 -7.88 -1.31
C GLY A 44 7.95 -7.46 -2.27
N CYS A 45 7.27 -6.34 -2.02
CA CYS A 45 6.25 -5.69 -2.88
C CYS A 45 5.38 -6.66 -3.71
N ARG A 46 4.93 -7.76 -3.09
CA ARG A 46 3.98 -8.72 -3.66
C ARG A 46 2.92 -8.95 -2.59
N ILE A 47 1.87 -8.14 -2.68
CA ILE A 47 0.76 -8.19 -1.74
C ILE A 47 -0.34 -9.04 -2.37
N MET A 48 -0.82 -10.07 -1.66
CA MET A 48 -2.03 -10.79 -2.07
C MET A 48 -3.25 -9.89 -1.86
N ALA A 49 -4.03 -9.66 -2.91
CA ALA A 49 -5.02 -8.59 -2.97
C ALA A 49 -6.24 -8.88 -2.06
N ASP A 50 -6.67 -10.14 -1.95
CA ASP A 50 -7.83 -10.54 -1.15
C ASP A 50 -7.67 -10.27 0.34
N ALA A 51 -6.61 -10.80 0.96
CA ALA A 51 -6.35 -10.63 2.39
C ALA A 51 -6.13 -9.16 2.75
N TRP A 52 -5.59 -8.38 1.82
CA TRP A 52 -5.30 -6.97 2.03
C TRP A 52 -6.55 -6.10 1.86
N HIS A 53 -7.44 -6.43 0.93
CA HIS A 53 -8.73 -5.76 0.73
C HIS A 53 -9.63 -5.88 1.96
N ALA A 54 -9.75 -7.09 2.52
CA ALA A 54 -10.55 -7.33 3.72
C ALA A 54 -10.05 -6.49 4.92
N ARG A 55 -8.72 -6.43 5.13
CA ARG A 55 -8.13 -5.61 6.20
C ARG A 55 -8.36 -4.12 5.96
N ALA A 56 -8.10 -3.64 4.75
CA ALA A 56 -8.24 -2.23 4.42
C ALA A 56 -9.68 -1.75 4.63
N LEU A 57 -10.67 -2.55 4.22
CA LEU A 57 -12.09 -2.30 4.49
C LEU A 57 -12.40 -2.25 5.98
N ALA A 58 -11.95 -3.24 6.75
CA ALA A 58 -12.19 -3.29 8.20
C ALA A 58 -11.59 -2.08 8.95
N ALA A 59 -10.48 -1.54 8.44
CA ALA A 59 -9.81 -0.37 9.00
C ALA A 59 -10.33 0.98 8.44
N GLY A 60 -11.39 0.97 7.63
CA GLY A 60 -12.04 2.18 7.13
C GLY A 60 -11.32 2.86 5.94
N ALA A 61 -10.48 2.14 5.20
CA ALA A 61 -9.85 2.68 3.99
C ALA A 61 -10.90 3.07 2.95
N VAL A 62 -10.68 4.21 2.28
CA VAL A 62 -11.52 4.62 1.16
C VAL A 62 -11.10 3.84 -0.08
N LEU A 63 -11.92 2.89 -0.51
CA LEU A 63 -11.72 2.16 -1.76
C LEU A 63 -12.07 3.06 -2.95
N VAL A 64 -11.11 3.29 -3.83
CA VAL A 64 -11.33 3.97 -5.12
C VAL A 64 -11.70 2.99 -6.23
N LYS A 65 -11.39 1.70 -6.02
CA LYS A 65 -11.77 0.58 -6.87
C LYS A 65 -11.93 -0.66 -6.00
N GLN A 66 -13.06 -1.35 -6.15
CA GLN A 66 -13.32 -2.63 -5.47
C GLN A 66 -12.39 -3.72 -6.01
N LEU A 67 -12.12 -4.74 -5.20
CA LEU A 67 -11.34 -5.88 -5.65
C LEU A 67 -12.01 -6.62 -6.80
N ALA A 68 -11.30 -6.76 -7.91
CA ALA A 68 -11.79 -7.41 -9.11
C ALA A 68 -10.66 -8.14 -9.85
N ASP A 69 -11.06 -9.13 -10.65
CA ASP A 69 -10.22 -9.75 -11.67
C ASP A 69 -10.31 -8.91 -12.95
N GLU A 70 -9.16 -8.57 -13.52
CA GLU A 70 -9.05 -7.66 -14.65
C GLU A 70 -8.67 -8.38 -15.94
N PRO A 71 -9.11 -7.88 -17.12
CA PRO A 71 -8.83 -8.50 -18.42
C PRO A 71 -7.34 -8.68 -18.75
N TRP A 72 -6.45 -7.91 -18.09
CA TRP A 72 -5.00 -8.01 -18.24
C TRP A 72 -4.33 -9.01 -17.27
N GLY A 73 -5.11 -9.90 -16.64
CA GLY A 73 -4.58 -11.02 -15.85
C GLY A 73 -4.14 -10.63 -14.44
N MET A 74 -4.76 -9.60 -13.86
CA MET A 74 -4.47 -9.14 -12.50
C MET A 74 -5.72 -9.25 -11.63
N ARG A 75 -5.53 -9.59 -10.36
CA ARG A 75 -6.55 -9.39 -9.32
C ARG A 75 -6.11 -8.23 -8.45
N GLU A 76 -6.86 -7.13 -8.48
CA GLU A 76 -6.41 -5.85 -7.92
C GLU A 76 -7.54 -4.98 -7.38
N PHE A 77 -7.18 -4.08 -6.48
CA PHE A 77 -8.05 -3.04 -5.94
C PHE A 77 -7.28 -1.75 -5.70
N GLY A 78 -8.01 -0.65 -5.52
CA GLY A 78 -7.43 0.66 -5.32
C GLY A 78 -7.83 1.28 -3.99
N VAL A 79 -6.86 1.85 -3.27
CA VAL A 79 -7.09 2.59 -2.03
C VAL A 79 -6.69 4.07 -2.19
N ARG A 80 -7.49 4.96 -1.61
CA ARG A 80 -7.06 6.35 -1.36
C ARG A 80 -6.45 6.42 0.03
N THR A 81 -5.21 6.88 0.10
CA THR A 81 -4.49 7.13 1.36
C THR A 81 -5.04 8.36 2.08
N VAL A 82 -4.66 8.49 3.36
CA VAL A 82 -5.01 9.63 4.21
C VAL A 82 -4.51 10.99 3.69
N ASP A 83 -3.50 10.97 2.82
CA ASP A 83 -2.91 12.14 2.15
C ASP A 83 -3.48 12.39 0.75
N GLY A 84 -4.39 11.53 0.30
CA GLY A 84 -5.07 11.67 -0.98
C GLY A 84 -4.44 10.94 -2.16
N HIS A 85 -3.26 10.33 -1.99
CA HIS A 85 -2.65 9.45 -3.00
C HIS A 85 -3.53 8.24 -3.29
N ARG A 86 -3.51 7.76 -4.53
CA ARG A 86 -4.19 6.51 -4.93
C ARG A 86 -3.14 5.45 -5.20
N ILE A 87 -3.28 4.30 -4.53
CA ILE A 87 -2.37 3.17 -4.68
C ILE A 87 -3.17 1.98 -5.20
N MET A 88 -2.66 1.35 -6.26
CA MET A 88 -3.19 0.11 -6.80
C MET A 88 -2.42 -1.07 -6.22
N ILE A 89 -3.14 -2.02 -5.65
CA ILE A 89 -2.55 -3.23 -5.08
C ILE A 89 -3.19 -4.45 -5.71
N GLY A 90 -2.35 -5.33 -6.21
CA GLY A 90 -2.77 -6.50 -6.94
C GLY A 90 -1.67 -7.54 -7.07
N HIS A 91 -2.08 -8.71 -7.54
CA HIS A 91 -1.18 -9.77 -7.96
C HIS A 91 -1.64 -10.34 -9.30
N GLN A 92 -0.72 -11.02 -9.99
CA GLN A 92 -1.08 -11.76 -11.19
C GLN A 92 -2.05 -12.89 -10.82
N LEU A 93 -3.06 -13.07 -11.67
CA LEU A 93 -3.88 -14.28 -11.67
C LEU A 93 -3.00 -15.48 -12.08
N PRO A 94 -3.35 -16.70 -11.65
CA PRO A 94 -2.72 -17.91 -12.16
C PRO A 94 -2.79 -17.91 -13.70
N ALA A 95 -1.70 -18.34 -14.35
CA ALA A 95 -1.76 -18.63 -15.77
C ALA A 95 -2.78 -19.76 -16.00
N ALA A 96 -3.64 -19.58 -17.00
CA ALA A 96 -4.63 -20.57 -17.41
C ALA A 96 -3.96 -21.84 -17.97
#